data_AF-A0A7C2ENJ4-F1
#
_entry.id   AF-A0A7C2ENJ4-F1
#
_cell.length_a   1.000
_cell.length_b   1.000
_cell.length_c   1.000
_cell.angle_alpha   90.00
_cell.angle_beta   90.00
_cell.angle_gamma   90.00
#
_symmetry.space_group_name_H-M   'P 1'
#
loop_
_entity.id
_entity.type
_entity.pdbx_description
1 polymer ?
#
loop_
_entity_poly.entity_id
_entity_poly.type
_entity_poly.pdbx_seq_one_letter_code
_entity_poly.pdbx_strand_id
1 'polypeptide(L)'
;MKKISFVLLLLASAAGVGMNLLGYGRDLFAEAAVYESEAQASAGQAAAHNRNFINVDGADLRSRLDAAIKLGRSRSPQTRFWTAYTFDVRPGLGIDVVIMSSGGSITIVNGVVSGSSGKYETRNVGVFLLYERDGGAIVRAELYNLERAREYSGYPVYWLGRGGNEESLGLLTKLINSSTDRKVAEKLTDGVGAHDDPRAEGLLKELIRSSPVVEVRETAVSWVGRFPGNTPFLSDIARNEREPREVRKEAIDAIGQSDEAGAVAALKSLFSSLSDRELRKEIVEAAAQNREEDLAVDFLIKVAEDEPDREARARAVSLLGEMNEDRAADFLFELYSAGQDEHVKEDVLEALGESSTKRSLQKLIDIARSDPSPKMRKKAVQLLGERDDPEAIKFLEGIIK
;
A
#
# COMPACT_ATOMS: atom_id res chain seq x y z
N MET A 1 -22.30 -25.27 -17.95
CA MET A 1 -21.70 -24.47 -19.03
C MET A 1 -21.41 -23.08 -18.48
N LYS A 2 -20.14 -22.84 -18.10
CA LYS A 2 -19.70 -21.58 -17.47
C LYS A 2 -19.45 -20.55 -18.59
N LYS A 3 -20.17 -19.43 -18.54
CA LYS A 3 -19.86 -18.26 -19.39
C LYS A 3 -18.72 -17.48 -18.72
N ILE A 4 -17.60 -17.42 -19.41
CA ILE A 4 -16.49 -16.53 -19.13
C ILE A 4 -16.90 -15.19 -19.74
N SER A 5 -17.19 -14.19 -18.91
CA SER A 5 -17.36 -12.81 -19.39
C SER A 5 -16.03 -12.09 -19.26
N PHE A 6 -15.49 -11.71 -20.42
CA PHE A 6 -14.32 -10.88 -20.62
C PHE A 6 -14.80 -9.41 -20.66
N VAL A 7 -14.39 -8.57 -19.70
CA VAL A 7 -14.42 -7.11 -19.87
C VAL A 7 -13.16 -6.51 -19.22
N LEU A 8 -12.54 -5.60 -19.98
CA LEU A 8 -11.24 -4.95 -19.85
C LEU A 8 -10.96 -4.22 -18.52
N LEU A 9 -9.70 -4.28 -18.07
CA LEU A 9 -8.85 -3.08 -18.09
C LEU A 9 -7.40 -3.45 -18.47
N LEU A 10 -7.07 -3.20 -19.73
CA LEU A 10 -5.69 -3.03 -20.20
C LEU A 10 -5.16 -1.73 -19.60
N LEU A 11 -4.15 -1.82 -18.73
CA LEU A 11 -3.01 -0.90 -18.59
C LEU A 11 -1.95 -1.57 -17.72
N ALA A 12 -1.53 -2.78 -18.13
CA ALA A 12 -0.43 -3.51 -17.51
C ALA A 12 0.58 -3.93 -18.58
N SER A 13 1.05 -2.95 -19.36
CA SER A 13 2.32 -3.03 -20.07
C SER A 13 2.71 -1.62 -20.51
N ALA A 14 3.93 -1.19 -20.15
CA ALA A 14 4.55 0.09 -20.49
C ALA A 14 4.23 1.31 -19.59
N ALA A 15 4.41 1.16 -18.27
CA ALA A 15 5.03 2.19 -17.44
C ALA A 15 5.47 1.51 -16.13
N GLY A 16 6.73 1.68 -15.75
CA GLY A 16 7.25 1.19 -14.47
C GLY A 16 6.77 2.07 -13.31
N VAL A 17 5.48 2.00 -12.99
CA VAL A 17 4.89 2.62 -11.80
C VAL A 17 4.42 1.49 -10.90
N GLY A 18 5.00 1.39 -9.70
CA GLY A 18 4.47 0.51 -8.66
C GLY A 18 3.08 1.01 -8.26
N MET A 19 2.05 0.24 -8.56
CA MET A 19 0.73 0.49 -8.00
C MET A 19 0.73 0.02 -6.54
N ASN A 20 0.78 0.97 -5.60
CA ASN A 20 0.30 0.77 -4.24
C ASN A 20 -1.22 0.56 -4.30
N LEU A 21 -1.64 -0.70 -4.25
CA LEU A 21 -3.06 -1.11 -4.21
C LEU A 21 -3.61 -1.07 -2.77
N LEU A 22 -3.46 0.06 -2.06
CA LEU A 22 -4.03 0.25 -0.73
C LEU A 22 -5.17 1.29 -0.67
N GLY A 23 -5.58 1.85 -1.82
CA GLY A 23 -6.67 2.83 -1.90
C GLY A 23 -8.08 2.27 -2.12
N TYR A 24 -8.31 0.94 -2.04
CA TYR A 24 -9.64 0.36 -2.23
C TYR A 24 -10.04 -0.53 -1.05
N GLY A 25 -10.90 0.02 -0.19
CA GLY A 25 -12.06 -0.69 0.36
C GLY A 25 -11.87 -1.41 1.69
N ARG A 26 -12.21 -0.70 2.77
CA ARG A 26 -12.62 -1.27 4.07
C ARG A 26 -13.80 -2.26 3.97
N ASP A 27 -14.51 -2.31 2.84
CA ASP A 27 -15.74 -3.11 2.67
C ASP A 27 -15.58 -4.48 2.02
N LEU A 28 -14.35 -4.97 1.77
CA LEU A 28 -14.12 -6.32 1.21
C LEU A 28 -13.98 -7.43 2.27
N PHE A 29 -14.13 -7.13 3.56
CA PHE A 29 -13.65 -7.98 4.66
C PHE A 29 -14.73 -8.58 5.58
N ALA A 30 -16.01 -8.44 5.25
CA ALA A 30 -17.08 -9.15 5.95
C ALA A 30 -17.64 -10.29 5.07
N GLU A 31 -17.72 -11.49 5.65
CA GLU A 31 -18.38 -12.70 5.13
C GLU A 31 -17.69 -13.49 4.01
N ALA A 32 -16.87 -14.47 4.41
CA ALA A 32 -16.74 -15.75 3.70
C ALA A 32 -16.17 -16.83 4.64
N ALA A 33 -16.96 -17.27 5.62
CA ALA A 33 -16.66 -18.49 6.36
C ALA A 33 -17.41 -19.66 5.71
N VAL A 34 -16.78 -20.85 5.69
CA VAL A 34 -17.36 -22.20 5.50
C VAL A 34 -16.96 -23.00 4.22
N TYR A 35 -16.22 -22.45 3.23
CA TYR A 35 -15.71 -23.27 2.10
C TYR A 35 -14.18 -23.31 1.89
N GLU A 36 -13.38 -22.70 2.78
CA GLU A 36 -11.92 -22.55 2.60
C GLU A 36 -11.04 -23.70 3.13
N SER A 37 -11.55 -24.62 3.98
CA SER A 37 -10.67 -25.58 4.69
C SER A 37 -10.17 -26.75 3.84
N GLU A 38 -10.91 -27.19 2.82
CA GLU A 38 -10.53 -28.38 2.02
C GLU A 38 -9.67 -28.04 0.79
N ALA A 39 -9.84 -26.84 0.21
CA ALA A 39 -9.04 -26.39 -0.92
C ALA A 39 -7.62 -25.95 -0.52
N GLN A 40 -7.47 -25.29 0.63
CA GLN A 40 -6.17 -24.87 1.16
C GLN A 40 -5.35 -26.05 1.72
N ALA A 41 -6.01 -27.04 2.33
CA ALA A 41 -5.32 -28.23 2.86
C ALA A 41 -4.74 -29.11 1.74
N SER A 42 -5.44 -29.26 0.61
CA SER A 42 -4.93 -30.07 -0.52
C SER A 42 -3.87 -29.35 -1.35
N ALA A 43 -3.93 -28.01 -1.46
CA ALA A 43 -2.90 -27.22 -2.14
C ALA A 43 -1.63 -27.04 -1.28
N GLY A 44 -1.77 -26.86 0.03
CA GLY A 44 -0.66 -26.71 0.97
C GLY A 44 0.17 -27.98 1.17
N GLN A 45 -0.46 -29.17 1.13
CA GLN A 45 0.27 -30.45 1.19
C GLN A 45 0.96 -30.81 -0.13
N ALA A 46 0.50 -30.28 -1.27
CA ALA A 46 1.14 -30.51 -2.57
C ALA A 46 2.35 -29.58 -2.84
N ALA A 47 2.42 -28.41 -2.21
CA ALA A 47 3.47 -27.41 -2.46
C ALA A 47 4.82 -27.68 -1.74
N ALA A 48 4.85 -28.60 -0.76
CA ALA A 48 6.01 -28.83 0.08
C ALA A 48 7.08 -29.78 -0.52
N HIS A 49 6.88 -30.35 -1.72
CA HIS A 49 7.65 -31.53 -2.15
C HIS A 49 8.39 -31.44 -3.50
N ASN A 50 8.50 -30.27 -4.14
CA ASN A 50 9.14 -30.21 -5.47
C ASN A 50 10.05 -29.01 -5.71
N ARG A 51 10.87 -28.62 -4.71
CA ARG A 51 11.93 -27.65 -4.95
C ARG A 51 13.21 -28.39 -5.35
N ASN A 52 13.44 -28.50 -6.66
CA ASN A 52 14.71 -28.96 -7.23
C ASN A 52 15.81 -27.88 -7.06
N PHE A 53 15.95 -27.36 -5.84
CA PHE A 53 16.99 -26.39 -5.52
C PHE A 53 18.32 -27.10 -5.32
N ILE A 54 19.39 -26.49 -5.80
CA ILE A 54 20.75 -27.01 -5.69
C ILE A 54 21.33 -26.48 -4.38
N ASN A 55 21.43 -27.32 -3.36
CA ASN A 55 22.05 -26.95 -2.10
C ASN A 55 23.52 -26.55 -2.31
N VAL A 56 23.94 -25.48 -1.64
CA VAL A 56 25.31 -25.00 -1.67
C VAL A 56 25.88 -25.00 -0.26
N ASP A 57 26.94 -25.79 -0.07
CA ASP A 57 27.64 -25.91 1.21
C ASP A 57 28.61 -24.74 1.43
N GLY A 58 28.79 -24.36 2.69
CA GLY A 58 29.72 -23.32 3.12
C GLY A 58 29.57 -23.04 4.62
N ALA A 59 30.56 -22.35 5.19
CA ALA A 59 30.63 -22.11 6.64
C ALA A 59 29.68 -21.01 7.12
N ASP A 60 29.35 -20.06 6.25
CA ASP A 60 28.53 -18.87 6.52
C ASP A 60 27.71 -18.51 5.26
N LEU A 61 26.77 -17.55 5.36
CA LEU A 61 25.96 -17.14 4.21
C LEU A 61 26.81 -16.62 3.04
N ARG A 62 27.90 -15.90 3.33
CA ARG A 62 28.74 -15.26 2.31
C ARG A 62 29.51 -16.29 1.48
N SER A 63 30.16 -17.25 2.13
CA SER A 63 30.89 -18.35 1.47
C SER A 63 29.96 -19.23 0.63
N ARG A 64 28.73 -19.47 1.12
CA ARG A 64 27.68 -20.14 0.33
C ARG A 64 27.30 -19.33 -0.91
N LEU A 65 27.12 -18.02 -0.79
CA LEU A 65 26.83 -17.15 -1.93
C LEU A 65 27.97 -17.15 -2.96
N ASP A 66 29.22 -17.01 -2.51
CA ASP A 66 30.40 -17.02 -3.38
C ASP A 66 30.53 -18.37 -4.13
N ALA A 67 30.29 -19.48 -3.43
CA ALA A 67 30.26 -20.82 -4.03
C ALA A 67 29.12 -20.98 -5.04
N ALA A 68 27.92 -20.46 -4.74
CA ALA A 68 26.76 -20.49 -5.62
C ALA A 68 27.01 -19.72 -6.92
N ILE A 69 27.60 -18.53 -6.84
CA ILE A 69 27.98 -17.73 -8.01
C ILE A 69 29.01 -18.48 -8.87
N LYS A 70 30.00 -19.12 -8.25
CA LYS A 70 30.99 -19.96 -8.97
C LYS A 70 30.35 -21.17 -9.67
N LEU A 71 29.39 -21.83 -9.02
CA LEU A 71 28.63 -22.93 -9.60
C LEU A 71 27.75 -22.44 -10.76
N GLY A 72 27.05 -21.32 -10.60
CA GLY A 72 26.23 -20.70 -11.64
C GLY A 72 27.01 -20.42 -12.92
N ARG A 73 28.19 -19.80 -12.78
CA ARG A 73 29.12 -19.52 -13.89
C ARG A 73 29.62 -20.78 -14.61
N SER A 74 29.83 -21.88 -13.88
CA SER A 74 30.49 -23.09 -14.41
C SER A 74 29.52 -24.11 -15.02
N ARG A 75 28.31 -24.27 -14.45
CA ARG A 75 27.33 -25.27 -14.90
C ARG A 75 26.42 -24.79 -16.03
N SER A 76 26.17 -23.48 -16.12
CA SER A 76 25.23 -22.90 -17.08
C SER A 76 25.81 -21.65 -17.76
N PRO A 77 26.91 -21.76 -18.52
CA PRO A 77 27.58 -20.59 -19.13
C PRO A 77 26.71 -19.80 -20.14
N GLN A 78 25.51 -20.27 -20.45
CA GLN A 78 24.56 -19.64 -21.38
C GLN A 78 23.26 -19.15 -20.74
N THR A 79 23.02 -19.37 -19.43
CA THR A 79 21.75 -18.97 -18.79
C THR A 79 21.99 -18.22 -17.48
N ARG A 80 21.05 -17.32 -17.14
CA ARG A 80 20.97 -16.72 -15.81
C ARG A 80 20.73 -17.81 -14.75
N PHE A 81 20.96 -17.45 -13.49
CA PHE A 81 20.72 -18.35 -12.36
C PHE A 81 20.27 -17.58 -11.13
N TRP A 82 19.47 -18.22 -10.29
CA TRP A 82 19.06 -17.67 -9.00
C TRP A 82 19.99 -18.14 -7.89
N THR A 83 20.27 -17.26 -6.93
CA THR A 83 20.66 -17.68 -5.59
C THR A 83 19.52 -17.36 -4.64
N ALA A 84 19.28 -18.20 -3.65
CA ALA A 84 18.24 -17.95 -2.68
C ALA A 84 18.61 -18.43 -1.28
N TYR A 85 18.18 -17.68 -0.26
CA TYR A 85 18.34 -18.05 1.15
C TYR A 85 17.13 -17.60 1.95
N THR A 86 16.90 -18.20 3.10
CA THR A 86 15.84 -17.81 4.05
C THR A 86 16.42 -17.14 5.29
N PHE A 87 15.63 -16.32 5.95
CA PHE A 87 16.00 -15.54 7.13
C PHE A 87 14.78 -15.48 8.08
N ASP A 88 14.99 -14.96 9.29
CA ASP A 88 13.91 -14.80 10.26
C ASP A 88 13.06 -13.56 9.92
N VAL A 89 11.79 -13.80 9.57
CA VAL A 89 10.84 -12.75 9.18
C VAL A 89 10.06 -12.28 10.40
N ARG A 90 10.00 -10.96 10.60
CA ARG A 90 9.28 -10.35 11.73
C ARG A 90 7.79 -10.72 11.71
N PRO A 91 7.14 -10.81 12.89
CA PRO A 91 5.70 -11.08 12.98
C PRO A 91 4.84 -10.07 12.23
N GLY A 92 3.67 -10.55 11.78
CA GLY A 92 2.61 -9.69 11.24
C GLY A 92 2.84 -9.19 9.81
N LEU A 93 3.79 -9.77 9.06
CA LEU A 93 4.01 -9.49 7.65
C LEU A 93 3.38 -10.56 6.77
N GLY A 94 2.64 -10.15 5.74
CA GLY A 94 2.33 -10.98 4.59
C GLY A 94 3.23 -10.62 3.42
N ILE A 95 4.00 -11.56 2.91
CA ILE A 95 4.93 -11.35 1.79
C ILE A 95 4.55 -12.31 0.69
N ASP A 96 4.37 -11.81 -0.54
CA ASP A 96 3.97 -12.63 -1.69
C ASP A 96 2.70 -13.46 -1.37
N VAL A 97 1.58 -12.77 -1.15
CA VAL A 97 0.33 -13.36 -0.65
C VAL A 97 -0.72 -13.50 -1.75
N VAL A 98 -1.65 -14.43 -1.53
CA VAL A 98 -2.83 -14.62 -2.37
C VAL A 98 -4.05 -14.20 -1.56
N ILE A 99 -4.72 -13.15 -1.99
CA ILE A 99 -5.93 -12.62 -1.36
C ILE A 99 -7.12 -13.09 -2.18
N MET A 100 -8.04 -13.82 -1.54
CA MET A 100 -9.31 -14.21 -2.16
C MET A 100 -10.40 -13.25 -1.69
N SER A 101 -11.10 -12.61 -2.63
CA SER A 101 -12.26 -11.78 -2.31
C SER A 101 -13.49 -12.65 -2.03
N SER A 102 -14.47 -12.11 -1.30
CA SER A 102 -15.76 -12.76 -1.02
C SER A 102 -16.51 -13.19 -2.27
N GLY A 103 -16.29 -12.50 -3.40
CA GLY A 103 -16.81 -12.87 -4.74
C GLY A 103 -16.03 -13.98 -5.46
N GLY A 104 -15.01 -14.58 -4.82
CA GLY A 104 -14.18 -15.64 -5.39
C GLY A 104 -13.09 -15.17 -6.35
N SER A 105 -12.81 -13.87 -6.43
CA SER A 105 -11.68 -13.35 -7.21
C SER A 105 -10.37 -13.59 -6.47
N ILE A 106 -9.31 -13.93 -7.20
CA ILE A 106 -7.98 -14.19 -6.64
C ILE A 106 -7.08 -13.02 -7.04
N THR A 107 -6.58 -12.29 -6.04
CA THR A 107 -5.57 -11.24 -6.20
C THR A 107 -4.23 -11.75 -5.69
N ILE A 108 -3.21 -11.79 -6.55
CA ILE A 108 -1.84 -12.08 -6.13
C ILE A 108 -1.16 -10.75 -5.85
N VAL A 109 -0.76 -10.53 -4.59
CA VAL A 109 0.02 -9.37 -4.20
C VAL A 109 1.49 -9.77 -4.17
N ASN A 110 2.23 -9.37 -5.19
CA ASN A 110 3.69 -9.49 -5.20
C ASN A 110 4.27 -8.31 -4.40
N GLY A 111 4.93 -8.58 -3.28
CA GLY A 111 5.47 -7.55 -2.39
C GLY A 111 5.09 -7.79 -0.93
N VAL A 112 5.24 -6.77 -0.10
CA VAL A 112 4.95 -6.82 1.34
C VAL A 112 3.62 -6.16 1.65
N VAL A 113 2.75 -6.89 2.33
CA VAL A 113 1.48 -6.45 2.90
C VAL A 113 1.65 -6.42 4.43
N SER A 114 1.29 -5.31 5.05
CA SER A 114 1.32 -5.12 6.50
C SER A 114 -0.09 -5.02 7.06
N GLY A 115 -0.27 -5.25 8.37
CA GLY A 115 -1.56 -5.07 9.04
C GLY A 115 -2.60 -6.16 8.73
N SER A 116 -2.21 -7.24 8.04
CA SER A 116 -3.10 -8.37 7.86
C SER A 116 -3.39 -9.00 9.22
N SER A 117 -4.68 -9.25 9.51
CA SER A 117 -5.06 -10.36 10.37
C SER A 117 -4.14 -11.56 10.09
N GLY A 118 -3.83 -12.40 11.09
CA GLY A 118 -2.92 -13.55 10.93
C GLY A 118 -3.23 -14.48 9.73
N LYS A 119 -4.38 -14.29 9.07
CA LYS A 119 -4.79 -14.86 7.79
C LYS A 119 -3.73 -14.79 6.67
N TYR A 120 -2.92 -13.72 6.57
CA TYR A 120 -1.95 -13.56 5.49
C TYR A 120 -0.50 -13.51 5.95
N GLU A 121 -0.23 -13.84 7.21
CA GLU A 121 1.13 -13.82 7.76
C GLU A 121 2.01 -14.88 7.09
N THR A 122 3.21 -14.50 6.69
CA THR A 122 4.18 -15.37 6.03
C THR A 122 5.48 -15.41 6.81
N ARG A 123 5.86 -16.60 7.28
CA ARG A 123 7.10 -16.82 8.05
C ARG A 123 8.20 -17.49 7.25
N ASN A 124 7.84 -18.19 6.19
CA ASN A 124 8.78 -18.91 5.35
C ASN A 124 9.06 -18.09 4.08
N VAL A 125 9.95 -17.11 4.19
CA VAL A 125 10.31 -16.21 3.08
C VAL A 125 11.76 -16.43 2.69
N GLY A 126 12.04 -16.32 1.39
CA GLY A 126 13.40 -16.32 0.86
C GLY A 126 13.72 -15.01 0.15
N VAL A 127 14.96 -14.56 0.27
CA VAL A 127 15.55 -13.55 -0.61
C VAL A 127 16.06 -14.27 -1.86
N PHE A 128 15.57 -13.87 -3.02
CA PHE A 128 15.96 -14.44 -4.31
C PHE A 128 16.68 -13.40 -5.15
N LEU A 129 17.87 -13.75 -5.64
CA LEU A 129 18.71 -12.88 -6.47
C LEU A 129 18.95 -13.56 -7.81
N LEU A 130 18.47 -12.95 -8.90
CA LEU A 130 18.73 -13.41 -10.25
C LEU A 130 20.02 -12.76 -10.75
N TYR A 131 21.03 -13.57 -10.98
CA TYR A 131 22.29 -13.13 -11.54
C TYR A 131 22.29 -13.23 -13.06
N GLU A 132 23.04 -12.33 -13.71
CA GLU A 132 23.44 -12.54 -15.09
C GLU A 132 24.26 -13.82 -15.27
N ARG A 133 24.37 -14.30 -16.51
CA ARG A 133 25.10 -15.54 -16.85
C ARG A 133 26.55 -15.55 -16.34
N ASP A 134 27.20 -14.39 -16.28
CA ASP A 134 28.57 -14.24 -15.80
C ASP A 134 28.65 -14.08 -14.28
N GLY A 135 27.52 -14.08 -13.58
CA GLY A 135 27.43 -13.86 -12.13
C GLY A 135 27.96 -12.51 -11.69
N GLY A 136 28.08 -11.53 -12.59
CA GLY A 136 28.68 -10.21 -12.31
C GLY A 136 27.66 -9.18 -11.80
N ALA A 137 26.40 -9.30 -12.21
CA ALA A 137 25.33 -8.37 -11.84
C ALA A 137 24.07 -9.12 -11.38
N ILE A 138 23.36 -8.51 -10.43
CA ILE A 138 22.01 -8.91 -10.05
C ILE A 138 21.04 -8.10 -10.89
N VAL A 139 20.17 -8.76 -11.64
CA VAL A 139 19.18 -8.10 -12.52
C VAL A 139 17.77 -8.11 -11.95
N ARG A 140 17.57 -8.88 -10.86
CA ARG A 140 16.31 -8.94 -10.15
C ARG A 140 16.53 -9.43 -8.73
N ALA A 141 15.93 -8.75 -7.76
CA ALA A 141 15.82 -9.20 -6.39
C ALA A 141 14.34 -9.31 -6.01
N GLU A 142 13.98 -10.33 -5.25
CA GLU A 142 12.60 -10.59 -4.84
C GLU A 142 12.56 -11.22 -3.44
N LEU A 143 11.47 -10.95 -2.71
CA LEU A 143 11.09 -11.71 -1.53
C LEU A 143 9.94 -12.65 -1.90
N TYR A 144 10.17 -13.95 -1.78
CA TYR A 144 9.14 -14.94 -2.12
C TYR A 144 8.71 -15.74 -0.92
N ASN A 145 7.39 -15.94 -0.81
CA ASN A 145 6.82 -16.93 0.09
C ASN A 145 7.17 -18.32 -0.42
N LEU A 146 7.99 -19.00 0.37
CA LEU A 146 8.50 -20.33 0.06
C LEU A 146 7.36 -21.37 0.09
N GLU A 147 6.27 -21.15 0.81
CA GLU A 147 5.12 -22.07 0.87
C GLU A 147 4.32 -22.10 -0.43
N ARG A 148 4.59 -21.18 -1.37
CA ARG A 148 3.91 -21.12 -2.66
C ARG A 148 4.71 -21.81 -3.76
N ALA A 149 3.99 -22.52 -4.62
CA ALA A 149 4.55 -23.00 -5.88
C ALA A 149 4.87 -21.78 -6.78
N ARG A 150 6.08 -21.76 -7.33
CA ARG A 150 6.56 -20.66 -8.17
C ARG A 150 7.49 -21.19 -9.25
N GLU A 151 7.35 -20.64 -10.45
CA GLU A 151 8.27 -20.89 -11.56
C GLU A 151 9.42 -19.88 -11.52
N TYR A 152 10.66 -20.37 -11.57
CA TYR A 152 11.87 -19.53 -11.55
C TYR A 152 12.37 -19.21 -12.97
N SER A 153 11.43 -19.07 -13.92
CA SER A 153 11.69 -18.90 -15.35
C SER A 153 12.53 -20.01 -15.98
N GLY A 154 12.52 -21.21 -15.39
CA GLY A 154 13.34 -22.35 -15.80
C GLY A 154 14.82 -22.24 -15.42
N TYR A 155 15.25 -21.17 -14.73
CA TYR A 155 16.63 -21.01 -14.29
C TYR A 155 16.93 -21.85 -13.03
N PRO A 156 18.16 -22.38 -12.90
CA PRO A 156 18.55 -23.12 -11.70
C PRO A 156 18.54 -22.19 -10.48
N VAL A 157 18.12 -22.73 -9.33
CA VAL A 157 18.12 -22.03 -8.04
C VAL A 157 19.15 -22.68 -7.15
N TYR A 158 20.19 -21.93 -6.81
CA TYR A 158 21.21 -22.32 -5.84
C TYR A 158 20.77 -21.90 -4.44
N TRP A 159 20.46 -22.88 -3.59
CA TRP A 159 19.95 -22.67 -2.26
C TRP A 159 21.08 -22.59 -1.25
N LEU A 160 21.19 -21.41 -0.62
CA LEU A 160 22.20 -21.13 0.38
C LEU A 160 21.74 -21.52 1.78
N GLY A 161 20.52 -22.03 1.97
CA GLY A 161 20.01 -22.37 3.29
C GLY A 161 19.53 -21.17 4.10
N ARG A 162 19.59 -21.29 5.42
CA ARG A 162 19.23 -20.22 6.36
C ARG A 162 20.44 -19.30 6.59
N GLY A 163 20.23 -18.00 6.48
CA GLY A 163 21.16 -16.96 6.88
C GLY A 163 20.75 -16.41 8.25
N GLY A 164 21.71 -16.26 9.18
CA GLY A 164 21.45 -15.57 10.44
C GLY A 164 21.22 -14.08 10.19
N ASN A 165 20.46 -13.40 11.07
CA ASN A 165 20.11 -11.99 10.90
C ASN A 165 21.31 -11.08 10.63
N GLU A 166 22.43 -11.29 11.35
CA GLU A 166 23.64 -10.48 11.16
C GLU A 166 24.26 -10.67 9.76
N GLU A 167 24.40 -11.92 9.33
CA GLU A 167 24.97 -12.25 8.03
C GLU A 167 24.08 -11.74 6.88
N SER A 168 22.78 -11.92 7.04
CA SER A 168 21.76 -11.51 6.06
C SER A 168 21.67 -10.00 5.93
N LEU A 169 21.51 -9.28 7.05
CA LEU A 169 21.49 -7.82 7.06
C LEU A 169 22.79 -7.23 6.50
N GLY A 170 23.94 -7.76 6.91
CA GLY A 170 25.25 -7.34 6.38
C GLY A 170 25.37 -7.57 4.87
N LEU A 171 24.87 -8.71 4.36
CA LEU A 171 24.83 -9.00 2.93
C LEU A 171 23.89 -8.03 2.19
N LEU A 172 22.65 -7.85 2.66
CA LEU A 172 21.67 -6.97 2.02
C LEU A 172 22.17 -5.53 1.96
N THR A 173 22.69 -4.97 3.06
CA THR A 173 23.25 -3.60 3.08
C THR A 173 24.40 -3.46 2.09
N LYS A 174 25.30 -4.46 2.03
CA LYS A 174 26.39 -4.44 1.04
C LYS A 174 25.85 -4.45 -0.40
N LEU A 175 24.86 -5.29 -0.69
CA LEU A 175 24.26 -5.38 -2.02
C LEU A 175 23.53 -4.08 -2.40
N ILE A 176 22.73 -3.50 -1.50
CA ILE A 176 22.04 -2.21 -1.68
C ILE A 176 23.04 -1.13 -2.08
N ASN A 177 24.13 -0.98 -1.32
CA ASN A 177 25.14 0.06 -1.54
C ASN A 177 25.97 -0.14 -2.81
N SER A 178 26.02 -1.36 -3.35
CA SER A 178 26.74 -1.69 -4.58
C SER A 178 25.85 -1.78 -5.83
N SER A 179 24.53 -1.78 -5.65
CA SER A 179 23.59 -1.96 -6.75
C SER A 179 23.50 -0.72 -7.60
N THR A 180 23.64 -0.88 -8.91
CA THR A 180 23.35 0.17 -9.90
C THR A 180 21.90 0.12 -10.39
N ASP A 181 21.20 -0.99 -10.15
CA ASP A 181 19.78 -1.13 -10.43
C ASP A 181 18.97 -0.72 -9.21
N ARG A 182 18.14 0.31 -9.41
CA ARG A 182 17.32 0.93 -8.36
C ARG A 182 16.25 -0.01 -7.83
N LYS A 183 15.63 -0.81 -8.71
CA LYS A 183 14.58 -1.78 -8.34
C LYS A 183 15.16 -2.93 -7.55
N VAL A 184 16.37 -3.37 -7.90
CA VAL A 184 17.10 -4.36 -7.11
C VAL A 184 17.40 -3.80 -5.72
N ALA A 185 17.92 -2.58 -5.62
CA ALA A 185 18.23 -1.94 -4.34
C ALA A 185 16.98 -1.75 -3.46
N GLU A 186 15.87 -1.33 -4.05
CA GLU A 186 14.55 -1.21 -3.41
C GLU A 186 14.11 -2.56 -2.80
N LYS A 187 14.11 -3.64 -3.60
CA LYS A 187 13.68 -4.97 -3.13
C LYS A 187 14.61 -5.58 -2.08
N LEU A 188 15.90 -5.25 -2.12
CA LEU A 188 16.83 -5.62 -1.06
C LEU A 188 16.54 -4.83 0.24
N THR A 189 16.07 -3.59 0.12
CA THR A 189 15.63 -2.76 1.26
C THR A 189 14.36 -3.33 1.90
N ASP A 190 13.42 -3.85 1.10
CA ASP A 190 12.31 -4.66 1.61
C ASP A 190 12.80 -5.86 2.44
N GLY A 191 13.86 -6.52 1.97
CA GLY A 191 14.51 -7.58 2.71
C GLY A 191 15.00 -7.12 4.08
N VAL A 192 15.64 -5.96 4.19
CA VAL A 192 16.11 -5.39 5.46
C VAL A 192 14.94 -5.15 6.41
N GLY A 193 13.87 -4.50 5.95
CA GLY A 193 12.71 -4.19 6.80
C GLY A 193 11.92 -5.41 7.26
N ALA A 194 11.96 -6.50 6.49
CA ALA A 194 11.29 -7.75 6.81
C ALA A 194 11.98 -8.58 7.92
N HIS A 195 13.23 -8.25 8.32
CA HIS A 195 13.97 -9.02 9.32
C HIS A 195 13.35 -8.89 10.73
N ASP A 196 13.29 -10.02 11.43
CA ASP A 196 13.02 -10.07 12.87
C ASP A 196 14.28 -9.76 13.68
N ASP A 197 14.79 -8.53 13.54
CA ASP A 197 15.99 -8.07 14.23
C ASP A 197 15.92 -6.57 14.55
N PRO A 198 16.21 -6.13 15.78
CA PRO A 198 16.17 -4.71 16.14
C PRO A 198 17.18 -3.85 15.37
N ARG A 199 18.23 -4.44 14.78
CA ARG A 199 19.20 -3.71 13.93
C ARG A 199 18.57 -3.23 12.62
N ALA A 200 17.48 -3.85 12.15
CA ALA A 200 16.82 -3.50 10.90
C ALA A 200 16.40 -2.02 10.87
N GLU A 201 15.79 -1.51 11.93
CA GLU A 201 15.36 -0.11 12.04
C GLU A 201 16.54 0.86 11.91
N GLY A 202 17.64 0.57 12.62
CA GLY A 202 18.85 1.39 12.57
C GLY A 202 19.46 1.44 11.17
N LEU A 203 19.51 0.29 10.48
CA LEU A 203 20.00 0.20 9.10
C LEU A 203 19.10 0.97 8.12
N LEU A 204 17.78 0.88 8.25
CA LEU A 204 16.84 1.65 7.42
C LEU A 204 17.02 3.16 7.64
N LYS A 205 17.14 3.61 8.90
CA LYS A 205 17.44 5.02 9.22
C LYS A 205 18.76 5.48 8.60
N GLU A 206 19.77 4.62 8.53
CA GLU A 206 21.03 4.93 7.87
C GLU A 206 20.89 5.01 6.34
N LEU A 207 20.12 4.11 5.73
CA LEU A 207 19.81 4.15 4.30
C LEU A 207 19.06 5.43 3.91
N ILE A 208 18.10 5.88 4.73
CA ILE A 208 17.40 7.17 4.54
C ILE A 208 18.41 8.32 4.49
N ARG A 209 19.43 8.33 5.36
CA ARG A 209 20.39 9.45 5.44
C ARG A 209 21.47 9.43 4.36
N SER A 210 21.89 8.24 3.91
CA SER A 210 23.13 8.06 3.16
C SER A 210 22.96 7.54 1.73
N SER A 211 21.84 6.88 1.41
CA SER A 211 21.64 6.31 0.08
C SER A 211 21.53 7.42 -0.97
N PRO A 212 22.26 7.33 -2.10
CA PRO A 212 22.08 8.24 -3.23
C PRO A 212 20.86 7.86 -4.10
N VAL A 213 20.23 6.71 -3.86
CA VAL A 213 19.10 6.19 -4.63
C VAL A 213 17.81 6.57 -3.90
N VAL A 214 16.97 7.41 -4.52
CA VAL A 214 15.74 7.94 -3.91
C VAL A 214 14.77 6.81 -3.54
N GLU A 215 14.63 5.82 -4.42
CA GLU A 215 13.72 4.67 -4.23
C GLU A 215 14.09 3.85 -2.98
N VAL A 216 15.39 3.71 -2.68
CA VAL A 216 15.86 3.06 -1.44
C VAL A 216 15.45 3.86 -0.20
N ARG A 217 15.49 5.19 -0.29
CA ARG A 217 15.16 6.07 0.83
C ARG A 217 13.66 6.06 1.09
N GLU A 218 12.83 6.14 0.05
CA GLU A 218 11.38 6.00 0.13
C GLU A 218 11.00 4.66 0.77
N THR A 219 11.49 3.54 0.24
CA THR A 219 11.23 2.22 0.82
C THR A 219 11.67 2.14 2.28
N ALA A 220 12.83 2.70 2.61
CA ALA A 220 13.31 2.73 3.99
C ALA A 220 12.44 3.59 4.92
N VAL A 221 11.93 4.75 4.45
CA VAL A 221 10.97 5.58 5.19
C VAL A 221 9.68 4.81 5.47
N SER A 222 9.12 4.16 4.45
CA SER A 222 7.93 3.31 4.56
C SER A 222 8.09 2.24 5.64
N TRP A 223 9.24 1.56 5.63
CA TRP A 223 9.54 0.55 6.66
C TRP A 223 9.72 1.16 8.04
N VAL A 224 10.43 2.29 8.17
CA VAL A 224 10.62 2.97 9.45
C VAL A 224 9.29 3.37 10.10
N GLY A 225 8.28 3.78 9.33
CA GLY A 225 6.94 4.06 9.86
C GLY A 225 6.21 2.86 10.46
N ARG A 226 6.63 1.64 10.12
CA ARG A 226 6.10 0.39 10.71
C ARG A 226 6.81 0.00 12.02
N PHE A 227 7.82 0.75 12.44
CA PHE A 227 8.46 0.58 13.74
C PHE A 227 7.91 1.63 14.72
N PRO A 228 7.61 1.25 15.96
CA PRO A 228 7.03 2.17 16.93
C PRO A 228 8.01 3.30 17.33
N GLY A 229 7.45 4.45 17.67
CA GLY A 229 8.17 5.64 18.14
C GLY A 229 8.82 6.47 17.03
N ASN A 230 8.42 6.29 15.77
CA ASN A 230 9.08 6.93 14.63
C ASN A 230 8.37 8.17 14.09
N THR A 231 7.16 8.50 14.56
CA THR A 231 6.43 9.71 14.16
C THR A 231 7.28 11.00 14.23
N PRO A 232 8.07 11.27 15.29
CA PRO A 232 8.93 12.46 15.32
C PRO A 232 10.02 12.46 14.24
N PHE A 233 10.67 11.31 14.03
CA PHE A 233 11.71 11.17 13.02
C PHE A 233 11.16 11.35 11.59
N LEU A 234 9.99 10.79 11.30
CA LEU A 234 9.29 10.98 10.03
C LEU A 234 8.86 12.44 9.83
N SER A 235 8.41 13.10 10.90
CA SER A 235 8.03 14.52 10.85
C SER A 235 9.23 15.41 10.52
N ASP A 236 10.43 15.07 11.02
CA ASP A 236 11.66 15.80 10.67
C ASP A 236 12.03 15.63 9.20
N ILE A 237 11.84 14.42 8.63
CA ILE A 237 12.03 14.18 7.19
C ILE A 237 11.05 15.01 6.38
N ALA A 238 9.76 14.99 6.73
CA ALA A 238 8.73 15.75 6.03
C ALA A 238 9.00 17.28 6.03
N ARG A 239 9.61 17.82 7.09
CA ARG A 239 9.99 19.25 7.19
C ARG A 239 11.29 19.61 6.48
N ASN A 240 12.18 18.66 6.24
CA ASN A 240 13.50 18.94 5.70
C ASN A 240 13.42 19.26 4.20
N GLU A 241 13.52 20.55 3.85
CA GLU A 241 13.47 21.02 2.44
C GLU A 241 14.64 20.54 1.58
N ARG A 242 15.70 19.98 2.18
CA ARG A 242 16.80 19.35 1.43
C ARG A 242 16.46 17.95 0.96
N GLU A 243 15.39 17.36 1.48
CA GLU A 243 14.91 16.06 1.06
C GLU A 243 14.18 16.14 -0.29
N PRO A 244 14.37 15.16 -1.19
CA PRO A 244 13.51 15.00 -2.36
C PRO A 244 12.05 14.97 -1.92
N ARG A 245 11.18 15.60 -2.71
CA ARG A 245 9.76 15.72 -2.39
C ARG A 245 9.12 14.35 -2.18
N GLU A 246 9.52 13.37 -2.98
CA GLU A 246 9.08 11.98 -2.94
C GLU A 246 9.34 11.35 -1.54
N VAL A 247 10.54 11.55 -0.98
CA VAL A 247 10.90 11.06 0.37
C VAL A 247 10.08 11.77 1.46
N ARG A 248 9.81 13.07 1.28
CA ARG A 248 8.99 13.85 2.21
C ARG A 248 7.53 13.40 2.21
N LYS A 249 6.99 13.09 1.03
CA LYS A 249 5.66 12.52 0.84
C LYS A 249 5.54 11.17 1.52
N GLU A 250 6.47 10.24 1.24
CA GLU A 250 6.48 8.92 1.87
C GLU A 250 6.56 9.02 3.40
N ALA A 251 7.23 10.04 3.96
CA ALA A 251 7.27 10.26 5.40
C ALA A 251 5.91 10.70 5.97
N ILE A 252 5.14 11.49 5.22
CA ILE A 252 3.76 11.89 5.57
C ILE A 252 2.84 10.66 5.52
N ASP A 253 2.94 9.87 4.45
CA ASP A 253 2.15 8.65 4.25
C ASP A 253 2.43 7.63 5.37
N ALA A 254 3.71 7.46 5.70
CA ALA A 254 4.14 6.59 6.79
C ALA A 254 3.61 7.03 8.17
N ILE A 255 3.41 8.34 8.41
CA ILE A 255 2.74 8.84 9.62
C ILE A 255 1.23 8.55 9.54
N GLY A 256 0.59 8.79 8.39
CA GLY A 256 -0.84 8.51 8.19
C GLY A 256 -1.20 7.04 8.38
N GLN A 257 -0.33 6.14 7.94
CA GLN A 257 -0.47 4.69 8.11
C GLN A 257 -0.04 4.20 9.50
N SER A 258 0.53 5.08 10.34
CA SER A 258 1.04 4.69 11.65
C SER A 258 -0.08 4.37 12.63
N ASP A 259 0.18 3.31 13.38
CA ASP A 259 -0.52 2.92 14.59
C ASP A 259 -0.08 3.73 15.84
N GLU A 260 0.76 4.74 15.62
CA GLU A 260 1.16 5.83 16.52
C GLU A 260 -0.04 6.54 17.18
N ALA A 261 -0.20 6.53 18.51
CA ALA A 261 -1.09 7.50 19.14
C ALA A 261 -0.53 8.92 18.92
N GLY A 262 -1.38 9.85 18.47
CA GLY A 262 -0.98 11.21 18.12
C GLY A 262 -0.44 11.36 16.69
N ALA A 263 -0.59 10.35 15.82
CA ALA A 263 -0.24 10.46 14.41
C ALA A 263 -1.00 11.60 13.72
N VAL A 264 -2.32 11.71 13.96
CA VAL A 264 -3.13 12.83 13.41
C VAL A 264 -2.70 14.18 13.98
N ALA A 265 -2.29 14.22 15.26
CA ALA A 265 -1.75 15.45 15.85
C ALA A 265 -0.43 15.88 15.20
N ALA A 266 0.44 14.93 14.86
CA ALA A 266 1.68 15.19 14.13
C ALA A 266 1.39 15.69 12.70
N LEU A 267 0.46 15.06 11.99
CA LEU A 267 -0.01 15.50 10.66
C LEU A 267 -0.56 16.93 10.70
N LYS A 268 -1.42 17.24 11.67
CA LYS A 268 -1.94 18.60 11.86
C LYS A 268 -0.82 19.63 12.11
N SER A 269 0.19 19.26 12.91
CA SER A 269 1.37 20.11 13.13
C SER A 269 2.16 20.33 11.83
N LEU A 270 2.37 19.27 11.04
CA LEU A 270 3.01 19.36 9.74
C LEU A 270 2.24 20.29 8.81
N PHE A 271 0.91 20.14 8.73
CA PHE A 271 0.04 20.97 7.90
C PHE A 271 0.20 22.46 8.22
N SER A 272 0.29 22.80 9.51
CA SER A 272 0.48 24.20 9.93
C SER A 272 1.88 24.73 9.63
N SER A 273 2.88 23.86 9.55
CA SER A 273 4.29 24.25 9.36
C SER A 273 4.76 24.29 7.89
N LEU A 274 4.08 23.57 6.99
CA LEU A 274 4.49 23.44 5.60
C LEU A 274 3.74 24.42 4.69
N SER A 275 4.46 25.08 3.80
CA SER A 275 3.90 25.96 2.76
C SER A 275 3.72 25.28 1.40
N ASP A 276 4.32 24.09 1.21
CA ASP A 276 4.21 23.33 -0.04
C ASP A 276 2.78 22.77 -0.18
N ARG A 277 2.06 23.21 -1.22
CA ARG A 277 0.66 22.85 -1.46
C ARG A 277 0.46 21.35 -1.68
N GLU A 278 1.40 20.69 -2.37
CA GLU A 278 1.31 19.26 -2.64
C GLU A 278 1.52 18.45 -1.36
N LEU A 279 2.46 18.85 -0.51
CA LEU A 279 2.66 18.19 0.79
C LEU A 279 1.50 18.46 1.75
N ARG A 280 0.92 19.66 1.74
CA ARG A 280 -0.30 19.95 2.51
C ARG A 280 -1.46 19.05 2.09
N LYS A 281 -1.67 18.85 0.78
CA LYS A 281 -2.67 17.92 0.27
C LYS A 281 -2.38 16.48 0.71
N GLU A 282 -1.13 16.04 0.62
CA GLU A 282 -0.74 14.70 1.09
C GLU A 282 -1.04 14.51 2.58
N ILE A 283 -0.82 15.54 3.42
CA ILE A 283 -1.16 15.48 4.84
C ILE A 283 -2.66 15.28 5.08
N VAL A 284 -3.50 15.94 4.27
CA VAL A 284 -4.95 15.80 4.34
C VAL A 284 -5.36 14.37 3.98
N GLU A 285 -4.76 13.79 2.94
CA GLU A 285 -5.01 12.41 2.50
C GLU A 285 -4.52 11.39 3.54
N ALA A 286 -3.29 11.56 4.06
CA ALA A 286 -2.72 10.73 5.09
C ALA A 286 -3.53 10.76 6.40
N ALA A 287 -4.09 11.91 6.77
CA ALA A 287 -4.92 12.01 7.98
C ALA A 287 -6.25 11.26 7.82
N ALA A 288 -6.89 11.35 6.64
CA ALA A 288 -8.16 10.67 6.37
C ALA A 288 -8.04 9.14 6.42
N GLN A 289 -6.86 8.60 6.12
CA GLN A 289 -6.57 7.16 6.17
C GLN A 289 -6.13 6.67 7.56
N ASN A 290 -5.91 7.57 8.51
CA ASN A 290 -5.46 7.20 9.84
C ASN A 290 -6.61 6.61 10.68
N ARG A 291 -6.27 5.67 11.56
CA ARG A 291 -7.20 5.00 12.48
C ARG A 291 -7.77 5.90 13.57
N GLU A 292 -7.17 7.06 13.85
CA GLU A 292 -7.68 8.05 14.81
C GLU A 292 -8.83 8.85 14.17
N GLU A 293 -9.90 8.16 13.76
CA GLU A 293 -10.99 8.65 12.90
C GLU A 293 -11.63 9.94 13.42
N ASP A 294 -11.98 10.01 14.71
CA ASP A 294 -12.56 11.21 15.32
C ASP A 294 -11.65 12.43 15.17
N LEU A 295 -10.35 12.25 15.36
CA LEU A 295 -9.36 13.32 15.24
C LEU A 295 -9.13 13.69 13.77
N ALA A 296 -9.19 12.72 12.87
CA ALA A 296 -9.09 12.92 11.43
C ALA A 296 -10.30 13.72 10.92
N VAL A 297 -11.53 13.37 11.31
CA VAL A 297 -12.75 14.13 11.00
C VAL A 297 -12.62 15.57 11.51
N ASP A 298 -12.22 15.76 12.78
CA ASP A 298 -12.01 17.09 13.37
C ASP A 298 -10.99 17.93 12.60
N PHE A 299 -9.93 17.30 12.09
CA PHE A 299 -8.92 17.97 11.30
C PHE A 299 -9.43 18.33 9.91
N LEU A 300 -10.07 17.40 9.21
CA LEU A 300 -10.61 17.62 7.87
C LEU A 300 -11.72 18.68 7.85
N ILE A 301 -12.59 18.71 8.86
CA ILE A 301 -13.59 19.78 9.03
C ILE A 301 -12.91 21.14 9.06
N LYS A 302 -11.86 21.30 9.89
CA LYS A 302 -11.10 22.55 9.97
C LYS A 302 -10.43 22.92 8.65
N VAL A 303 -9.89 21.94 7.93
CA VAL A 303 -9.31 22.18 6.59
C VAL A 303 -10.41 22.65 5.63
N ALA A 304 -11.58 22.03 5.63
CA ALA A 304 -12.70 22.41 4.78
C ALA A 304 -13.25 23.81 5.09
N GLU A 305 -13.20 24.25 6.35
CA GLU A 305 -13.67 25.57 6.79
C GLU A 305 -12.64 26.69 6.53
N ASP A 306 -11.39 26.48 6.94
CA ASP A 306 -10.42 27.57 7.15
C ASP A 306 -9.32 27.64 6.07
N GLU A 307 -9.08 26.57 5.31
CA GLU A 307 -7.91 26.52 4.41
C GLU A 307 -8.08 27.50 3.24
N PRO A 308 -7.13 28.42 2.98
CA PRO A 308 -7.26 29.37 1.88
C PRO A 308 -7.21 28.70 0.49
N ASP A 309 -6.49 27.59 0.38
CA ASP A 309 -6.39 26.82 -0.86
C ASP A 309 -7.69 26.07 -1.16
N ARG A 310 -8.37 26.46 -2.24
CA ARG A 310 -9.64 25.85 -2.65
C ARG A 310 -9.50 24.37 -2.96
N GLU A 311 -8.38 23.95 -3.54
CA GLU A 311 -8.16 22.53 -3.89
C GLU A 311 -8.03 21.68 -2.62
N ALA A 312 -7.35 22.18 -1.59
CA ALA A 312 -7.25 21.51 -0.30
C ALA A 312 -8.59 21.46 0.44
N ARG A 313 -9.39 22.54 0.41
CA ARG A 313 -10.77 22.53 0.95
C ARG A 313 -11.65 21.49 0.26
N ALA A 314 -11.67 21.50 -1.07
CA ALA A 314 -12.47 20.56 -1.86
C ALA A 314 -12.04 19.11 -1.60
N ARG A 315 -10.72 18.85 -1.49
CA ARG A 315 -10.23 17.51 -1.15
C ARG A 315 -10.65 17.07 0.26
N ALA A 316 -10.62 17.96 1.25
CA ALA A 316 -11.11 17.65 2.60
C ALA A 316 -12.62 17.33 2.61
N VAL A 317 -13.44 18.08 1.85
CA VAL A 317 -14.87 17.81 1.67
C VAL A 317 -15.13 16.44 1.06
N SER A 318 -14.40 16.10 -0.01
CA SER A 318 -14.47 14.76 -0.65
C SER A 318 -14.12 13.65 0.35
N LEU A 319 -12.99 13.76 1.05
CA LEU A 319 -12.56 12.77 2.03
C LEU A 319 -13.56 12.60 3.19
N LEU A 320 -14.18 13.68 3.67
CA LEU A 320 -15.25 13.59 4.68
C LEU A 320 -16.46 12.78 4.18
N GLY A 321 -16.77 12.83 2.88
CA GLY A 321 -17.79 11.99 2.26
C GLY A 321 -17.42 10.50 2.24
N GLU A 322 -16.14 10.19 2.02
CA GLU A 322 -15.58 8.83 2.01
C GLU A 322 -15.54 8.18 3.41
N MET A 323 -15.36 8.96 4.48
CA MET A 323 -15.15 8.45 5.85
C MET A 323 -16.37 7.76 6.47
N ASN A 324 -17.57 7.87 5.89
CA ASN A 324 -18.81 7.24 6.38
C ASN A 324 -19.17 7.54 7.86
N GLU A 325 -18.64 8.63 8.42
CA GLU A 325 -18.86 9.05 9.81
C GLU A 325 -20.07 9.97 9.95
N ASP A 326 -20.88 9.78 11.00
CA ASP A 326 -22.09 10.58 11.24
C ASP A 326 -21.78 12.07 11.41
N ARG A 327 -20.68 12.38 12.09
CA ARG A 327 -20.21 13.76 12.29
C ARG A 327 -19.75 14.41 10.97
N ALA A 328 -19.12 13.64 10.09
CA ALA A 328 -18.72 14.13 8.78
C ALA A 328 -19.96 14.44 7.91
N ALA A 329 -20.97 13.57 7.94
CA ALA A 329 -22.24 13.80 7.24
C ALA A 329 -22.97 15.05 7.77
N ASP A 330 -23.03 15.23 9.10
CA ASP A 330 -23.65 16.42 9.71
C ASP A 330 -22.96 17.71 9.26
N PHE A 331 -21.62 17.73 9.27
CA PHE A 331 -20.86 18.85 8.75
C PHE A 331 -21.14 19.12 7.27
N LEU A 332 -21.16 18.10 6.42
CA LEU A 332 -21.47 18.27 4.99
C LEU A 332 -22.87 18.85 4.78
N PHE A 333 -23.85 18.43 5.57
CA PHE A 333 -25.21 18.96 5.49
C PHE A 333 -25.29 20.43 5.89
N GLU A 334 -24.59 20.81 6.95
CA GLU A 334 -24.47 22.19 7.40
C GLU A 334 -23.75 23.06 6.38
N LEU A 335 -22.62 22.58 5.85
CA LEU A 335 -21.84 23.27 4.81
C LEU A 335 -22.68 23.52 3.56
N TYR A 336 -23.47 22.55 3.12
CA TYR A 336 -24.40 22.73 2.00
C TYR A 336 -25.47 23.79 2.29
N SER A 337 -26.06 23.76 3.48
CA SER A 337 -27.14 24.66 3.88
C SER A 337 -26.68 26.09 4.12
N ALA A 338 -25.47 26.28 4.66
CA ALA A 338 -24.86 27.58 4.89
C ALA A 338 -24.28 28.19 3.61
N GLY A 339 -23.86 27.37 2.65
CA GLY A 339 -23.19 27.81 1.44
C GLY A 339 -24.06 28.71 0.56
N GLN A 340 -23.53 29.88 0.22
CA GLN A 340 -24.03 30.70 -0.90
C GLN A 340 -23.22 30.47 -2.19
N ASP A 341 -22.01 29.94 -2.07
CA ASP A 341 -21.14 29.60 -3.19
C ASP A 341 -21.61 28.29 -3.84
N GLU A 342 -21.97 28.36 -5.12
CA GLU A 342 -22.37 27.19 -5.90
C GLU A 342 -21.28 26.13 -5.98
N HIS A 343 -20.01 26.53 -6.00
CA HIS A 343 -18.89 25.60 -6.12
C HIS A 343 -18.75 24.73 -4.87
N VAL A 344 -18.90 25.33 -3.68
CA VAL A 344 -18.91 24.59 -2.41
C VAL A 344 -20.09 23.64 -2.35
N LYS A 345 -21.27 24.04 -2.85
CA LYS A 345 -22.43 23.14 -2.93
C LYS A 345 -22.21 21.96 -3.87
N GLU A 346 -21.50 22.18 -4.98
CA GLU A 346 -21.11 21.11 -5.91
C GLU A 346 -20.13 20.13 -5.26
N ASP A 347 -19.08 20.64 -4.61
CA ASP A 347 -18.09 19.82 -3.91
C ASP A 347 -18.77 18.95 -2.83
N VAL A 348 -19.71 19.51 -2.07
CA VAL A 348 -20.49 18.75 -1.08
C VAL A 348 -21.41 17.72 -1.73
N LEU A 349 -22.07 18.06 -2.85
CA LEU A 349 -22.92 17.12 -3.56
C LEU A 349 -22.13 15.91 -4.05
N GLU A 350 -20.94 16.13 -4.60
CA GLU A 350 -20.05 15.06 -5.04
C GLU A 350 -19.64 14.16 -3.87
N ALA A 351 -19.23 14.74 -2.73
CA ALA A 351 -18.91 13.99 -1.52
C ALA A 351 -20.10 13.13 -1.01
N LEU A 352 -21.32 13.68 -1.03
CA LEU A 352 -22.53 12.92 -0.67
C LEU A 352 -22.84 11.80 -1.68
N GLY A 353 -22.52 12.03 -2.96
CA GLY A 353 -22.65 11.05 -4.05
C GLY A 353 -21.75 9.84 -3.87
N GLU A 354 -20.51 10.08 -3.46
CA GLU A 354 -19.49 9.05 -3.20
C GLU A 354 -19.73 8.29 -1.87
N SER A 355 -20.34 8.95 -0.88
CA SER A 355 -20.62 8.37 0.43
C SER A 355 -21.59 7.18 0.34
N SER A 356 -21.28 6.04 0.95
CA SER A 356 -22.15 4.84 0.95
C SER A 356 -23.25 4.88 2.03
N THR A 357 -23.36 5.96 2.80
CA THR A 357 -24.33 6.02 3.91
C THR A 357 -25.76 6.29 3.44
N LYS A 358 -26.72 5.72 4.17
CA LYS A 358 -28.15 6.00 3.96
C LYS A 358 -28.51 7.47 4.22
N ARG A 359 -27.82 8.12 5.15
CA ARG A 359 -28.03 9.56 5.45
C ARG A 359 -27.67 10.43 4.26
N SER A 360 -26.51 10.18 3.65
CA SER A 360 -26.07 10.88 2.43
C SER A 360 -27.05 10.67 1.28
N LEU A 361 -27.53 9.43 1.08
CA LEU A 361 -28.56 9.12 0.09
C LEU A 361 -29.84 9.94 0.33
N GLN A 362 -30.35 9.96 1.56
CA GLN A 362 -31.58 10.70 1.89
C GLN A 362 -31.41 12.20 1.63
N LYS A 363 -30.26 12.77 2.00
CA LYS A 363 -29.96 14.18 1.74
C LYS A 363 -29.93 14.49 0.24
N LEU A 364 -29.34 13.62 -0.58
CA LEU A 364 -29.34 13.78 -2.05
C LEU A 364 -30.77 13.77 -2.61
N ILE A 365 -31.64 12.89 -2.11
CA ILE A 365 -33.06 12.85 -2.50
C ILE A 365 -33.76 14.16 -2.13
N ASP A 366 -33.52 14.68 -0.93
CA ASP A 366 -34.13 15.93 -0.46
C ASP A 366 -33.68 17.12 -1.32
N ILE A 367 -32.38 17.19 -1.65
CA ILE A 367 -31.83 18.21 -2.55
C ILE A 367 -32.45 18.08 -3.94
N ALA A 368 -32.51 16.88 -4.51
CA ALA A 368 -33.11 16.63 -5.82
C ALA A 368 -34.59 17.07 -5.90
N ARG A 369 -35.35 16.91 -4.80
CA ARG A 369 -36.76 17.30 -4.73
C ARG A 369 -36.96 18.80 -4.58
N SER A 370 -36.17 19.45 -3.73
CA SER A 370 -36.59 20.71 -3.11
C SER A 370 -35.55 21.82 -3.13
N ASP A 371 -34.31 21.56 -3.57
CA ASP A 371 -33.31 22.62 -3.60
C ASP A 371 -33.77 23.78 -4.51
N PRO A 372 -33.65 25.05 -4.08
CA PRO A 372 -34.06 26.19 -4.88
C PRO A 372 -33.37 26.26 -6.25
N SER A 373 -32.11 25.83 -6.34
CA SER A 373 -31.32 25.87 -7.56
C SER A 373 -31.65 24.68 -8.48
N PRO A 374 -32.16 24.92 -9.70
CA PRO A 374 -32.38 23.86 -10.68
C PRO A 374 -31.10 23.10 -11.04
N LYS A 375 -29.94 23.79 -10.97
CA LYS A 375 -28.62 23.20 -11.21
C LYS A 375 -28.30 22.15 -10.15
N MET A 376 -28.51 22.48 -8.87
CA MET A 376 -28.27 21.55 -7.76
C MET A 376 -29.24 20.38 -7.79
N ARG A 377 -30.52 20.62 -8.08
CA ARG A 377 -31.50 19.52 -8.27
C ARG A 377 -31.05 18.56 -9.36
N LYS A 378 -30.61 19.08 -10.52
CA LYS A 378 -30.13 18.27 -11.65
C LYS A 378 -28.88 17.45 -11.29
N LYS A 379 -27.90 18.06 -10.61
CA LYS A 379 -26.68 17.35 -10.18
C LYS A 379 -27.01 16.26 -9.17
N ALA A 380 -27.88 16.52 -8.19
CA ALA A 380 -28.33 15.51 -7.25
C ALA A 380 -29.05 14.33 -7.94
N VAL A 381 -29.91 14.59 -8.92
CA VAL A 381 -30.53 13.54 -9.76
C VAL A 381 -29.49 12.73 -10.52
N GLN A 382 -28.45 13.37 -11.08
CA GLN A 382 -27.36 12.67 -11.76
C GLN A 382 -26.62 11.73 -10.80
N LEU A 383 -26.19 12.23 -9.65
CA LEU A 383 -25.45 11.46 -8.64
C LEU A 383 -26.29 10.29 -8.10
N LEU A 384 -27.59 10.48 -7.89
CA LEU A 384 -28.50 9.39 -7.54
C LEU A 384 -28.58 8.31 -8.62
N GLY A 385 -28.44 8.68 -9.90
CA GLY A 385 -28.41 7.73 -11.02
C GLY A 385 -27.11 6.94 -11.14
N GLU A 386 -26.02 7.43 -10.52
CA GLU A 386 -24.74 6.73 -10.43
C GLU A 386 -24.73 5.69 -9.28
N ARG A 387 -25.73 5.72 -8.38
CA ARG A 387 -25.87 4.77 -7.28
C ARG A 387 -26.70 3.56 -7.68
N ASP A 388 -26.17 2.38 -7.41
CA ASP A 388 -26.92 1.12 -7.48
C ASP A 388 -27.72 0.89 -6.17
N ASP A 389 -28.57 1.85 -5.80
CA ASP A 389 -29.39 1.80 -4.59
C ASP A 389 -30.91 1.71 -4.94
N PRO A 390 -31.66 0.72 -4.41
CA PRO A 390 -33.08 0.56 -4.71
C PRO A 390 -33.95 1.77 -4.37
N GLU A 391 -33.60 2.53 -3.33
CA GLU A 391 -34.31 3.74 -2.92
C GLU A 391 -34.03 4.90 -3.88
N ALA A 392 -32.78 5.04 -4.35
CA ALA A 392 -32.43 5.98 -5.41
C ALA A 392 -33.20 5.67 -6.70
N ILE A 393 -33.22 4.41 -7.14
CA ILE A 393 -33.94 3.95 -8.34
C ILE A 393 -35.42 4.28 -8.24
N LYS A 394 -36.06 3.92 -7.11
CA LYS A 394 -37.49 4.18 -6.88
C LYS A 394 -37.81 5.68 -6.93
N PHE A 395 -36.94 6.53 -6.40
CA PHE A 395 -37.10 7.97 -6.48
C PHE A 395 -37.01 8.48 -7.93
N LEU A 396 -36.01 8.04 -8.68
CA LEU A 396 -35.81 8.44 -10.09
C LEU A 396 -36.98 8.01 -10.99
N GLU A 397 -37.52 6.81 -10.80
CA GLU A 397 -38.73 6.34 -11.50
C GLU A 397 -39.95 7.24 -11.23
N GLY A 398 -40.04 7.79 -10.02
CA GLY A 398 -41.12 8.70 -9.62
C GLY A 398 -41.03 10.09 -10.26
N ILE A 399 -39.85 10.50 -10.75
CA ILE A 399 -39.65 11.78 -11.43
C ILE A 399 -39.97 11.69 -12.94
N ILE A 400 -39.83 10.50 -13.53
CA ILE A 400 -40.00 10.27 -14.98
C ILE A 400 -41.48 10.03 -15.34
N LYS A 401 -42.30 9.61 -14.37
CA LYS A 401 -43.76 9.43 -14.51
C LYS A 401 -44.49 10.75 -14.29
#